data_AF-A0A517NLG5-F1
#
_entry.id   AF-A0A517NLG5-F1
#
_cell.length_a   1.000
_cell.length_b   1.000
_cell.length_c   1.000
_cell.angle_alpha   90.00
_cell.angle_beta   90.00
_cell.angle_gamma   90.00
#
_symmetry.space_group_name_H-M   'P 1'
#
loop_
_entity.id
_entity.type
_entity.pdbx_description
1 polymer ?
#
loop_
_entity_poly.entity_id
_entity_poly.type
_entity_poly.pdbx_seq_one_letter_code
_entity_poly.pdbx_strand_id
1 'polypeptide(L)'
;MPRNISFALTTQQIRDKTKTVTRRKGWKFLKPGDILNGCVKCMGLRPGEKIERLGQIYVTDVRREPLNLIQDGAAKEGFPEMSAD
;
A
#
# COMPACT_ATOMS: atom_id res chain seq x y z
N MET A 1 18.19 -0.09 -4.41
CA MET A 1 17.01 0.54 -5.01
C MET A 1 15.76 0.11 -4.25
N PRO A 2 14.86 1.03 -3.86
CA PRO A 2 13.61 0.71 -3.18
C PRO A 2 12.73 -0.27 -3.96
N ARG A 3 12.01 -1.16 -3.26
CA ARG A 3 11.06 -2.10 -3.87
C ARG A 3 9.79 -1.36 -4.29
N ASN A 4 9.15 -1.80 -5.39
CA ASN A 4 7.89 -1.21 -5.87
C ASN A 4 6.68 -1.90 -5.22
N ILE A 5 5.61 -1.14 -4.99
CA ILE A 5 4.33 -1.64 -4.46
C ILE A 5 3.16 -0.93 -5.18
N SER A 6 2.16 -1.70 -5.63
CA SER A 6 1.01 -1.17 -6.39
C SER A 6 -0.09 -0.59 -5.47
N PHE A 7 -0.72 0.49 -5.91
CA PHE A 7 -1.87 1.16 -5.26
C PHE A 7 -2.99 1.52 -6.24
N ALA A 8 -3.29 0.66 -7.21
CA ALA A 8 -4.28 0.95 -8.26
C ALA A 8 -5.63 1.45 -7.71
N LEU A 9 -6.17 0.80 -6.69
CA LEU A 9 -7.47 1.16 -6.06
C LEU A 9 -7.40 2.36 -5.13
N THR A 10 -6.21 2.75 -4.67
CA THR A 10 -6.01 3.82 -3.67
C THR A 10 -5.03 4.88 -4.16
N THR A 11 -4.95 5.07 -5.49
CA THR A 11 -3.98 5.96 -6.13
C THR A 11 -4.13 7.38 -5.61
N GLN A 12 -5.37 7.87 -5.52
CA GLN A 12 -5.65 9.23 -5.06
C GLN A 12 -5.29 9.39 -3.58
N GLN A 13 -5.59 8.41 -2.74
CA GLN A 13 -5.26 8.44 -1.31
C GLN A 13 -3.75 8.40 -1.05
N ILE A 14 -2.95 7.80 -1.95
CA ILE A 14 -1.48 7.89 -1.90
C ILE A 14 -1.00 9.28 -2.32
N ARG A 15 -1.57 9.86 -3.39
CA ARG A 15 -1.22 11.22 -3.84
C ARG A 15 -1.55 12.27 -2.76
N ASP A 16 -2.71 12.13 -2.13
CA ASP A 16 -3.20 13.02 -1.09
C ASP A 16 -2.62 12.71 0.29
N LYS A 17 -1.85 11.63 0.42
CA LYS A 17 -1.23 11.15 1.67
C LYS A 17 -2.23 10.90 2.80
N THR A 18 -3.45 10.49 2.46
CA THR A 18 -4.52 10.19 3.42
C THR A 18 -4.52 8.71 3.86
N LYS A 19 -4.02 7.81 3.00
CA LYS A 19 -3.78 6.39 3.34
C LYS A 19 -2.47 6.24 4.12
N THR A 20 -2.55 5.71 5.34
CA THR A 20 -1.39 5.55 6.23
C THR A 20 -1.07 4.08 6.56
N VAL A 21 -1.98 3.15 6.27
CA VAL A 21 -1.81 1.71 6.48
C VAL A 21 -1.95 0.96 5.17
N THR A 22 -1.16 -0.09 5.00
CA THR A 22 -1.28 -1.04 3.88
C THR A 22 -1.16 -2.46 4.41
N ARG A 23 -2.14 -3.32 4.12
CA ARG A 23 -2.09 -4.73 4.51
C ARG A 23 -1.84 -5.62 3.28
N ARG A 24 -0.87 -6.53 3.38
CA ARG A 24 -0.52 -7.46 2.30
C ARG A 24 -0.15 -8.85 2.81
N LYS A 25 -0.77 -9.87 2.21
CA LYS A 25 -0.36 -11.26 2.40
C LYS A 25 0.98 -11.52 1.71
N GLY A 26 1.90 -12.20 2.39
CA GLY A 26 3.16 -12.69 1.81
C GLY A 26 4.35 -11.72 1.87
N TRP A 27 4.18 -10.48 2.31
CA TRP A 27 5.27 -9.49 2.46
C TRP A 27 6.08 -9.71 3.74
N LYS A 28 6.55 -10.95 3.96
CA LYS A 28 7.24 -11.37 5.20
C LYS A 28 8.65 -10.77 5.37
N PHE A 29 9.19 -10.15 4.33
CA PHE A 29 10.54 -9.60 4.29
C PHE A 29 10.62 -8.12 4.71
N LEU A 30 9.48 -7.42 4.81
CA LEU A 30 9.43 -5.98 5.07
C LEU A 30 9.85 -5.68 6.53
N LYS A 31 10.58 -4.58 6.72
CA LYS A 31 11.04 -4.12 8.04
C LYS A 31 10.79 -2.62 8.22
N PRO A 32 10.58 -2.14 9.46
CA PRO A 32 10.67 -0.71 9.74
C PRO A 32 11.99 -0.13 9.24
N GLY A 33 11.95 1.07 8.65
CA GLY A 33 13.08 1.73 7.99
C GLY A 33 13.20 1.45 6.49
N ASP A 34 12.48 0.45 5.96
CA ASP A 34 12.45 0.21 4.51
C ASP A 34 11.81 1.40 3.78
N ILE A 35 12.36 1.71 2.60
CA ILE A 35 11.76 2.65 1.65
C ILE A 35 11.13 1.84 0.51
N LEU A 36 9.89 2.17 0.17
CA LEU A 36 9.16 1.60 -0.96
C LEU A 36 8.84 2.68 -2.00
N ASN A 37 8.80 2.31 -3.28
CA ASN A 37 8.19 3.15 -4.30
C ASN A 37 6.71 2.78 -4.41
N GLY A 38 5.81 3.69 -4.06
CA GLY A 38 4.40 3.56 -4.39
C GLY A 38 4.20 3.77 -5.89
N CYS A 39 3.49 2.86 -6.54
CA CYS A 39 3.21 2.90 -7.98
C CYS A 39 1.71 2.71 -8.22
N VAL A 40 1.18 3.20 -9.35
CA VAL A 40 -0.20 2.89 -9.75
C VAL A 40 -0.36 1.38 -9.91
N LYS A 41 0.45 0.76 -10.77
CA LYS A 41 0.55 -0.69 -10.94
C LYS A 41 1.98 -1.11 -11.25
N CYS A 42 2.41 -2.22 -10.68
CA CYS A 42 3.72 -2.83 -10.94
C CYS A 42 3.66 -3.98 -11.94
N MET A 43 2.47 -4.49 -12.23
CA MET A 43 2.21 -5.64 -13.11
C MET A 43 1.07 -5.29 -14.08
N GLY A 44 0.97 -6.00 -15.21
CA GLY A 44 -0.06 -5.74 -16.23
C GLY A 44 0.16 -4.43 -17.00
N LEU A 45 1.42 -4.08 -17.24
CA LEU A 45 1.80 -2.95 -18.09
C LEU A 45 1.67 -3.36 -19.56
N ARG A 46 1.17 -2.47 -20.41
CA ARG A 46 1.18 -2.65 -21.86
C ARG A 46 2.61 -2.59 -22.40
N PRO A 47 2.89 -3.16 -23.58
CA PRO A 47 4.19 -2.99 -24.23
C PRO A 47 4.57 -1.50 -24.33
N GLY A 48 5.75 -1.14 -23.83
CA GLY A 48 6.25 0.24 -23.78
C GLY A 48 5.71 1.10 -22.63
N GLU A 49 4.72 0.64 -21.89
CA GLU A 49 4.21 1.35 -20.71
C GLU A 49 5.22 1.29 -19.57
N LYS A 50 5.59 2.46 -19.02
CA LYS A 50 6.50 2.57 -17.88
C LYS A 50 5.72 2.54 -16.58
N ILE A 51 6.37 2.06 -15.51
CA ILE A 51 5.82 2.16 -14.15
C ILE A 51 5.64 3.62 -13.77
N GLU A 52 4.40 4.04 -13.54
CA GLU A 52 4.08 5.32 -12.92
C GLU A 52 4.32 5.24 -11.41
N ARG A 53 5.29 6.01 -10.92
CA ARG A 53 5.61 6.14 -9.49
C ARG A 53 4.85 7.33 -8.90
N LEU A 54 4.16 7.08 -7.80
CA LEU A 54 3.38 8.07 -7.05
C LEU A 54 4.22 8.79 -6.00
N GLY A 55 5.24 8.12 -5.46
CA GLY A 55 6.10 8.67 -4.42
C GLY A 55 6.84 7.59 -3.65
N GLN A 56 7.70 8.01 -2.72
CA GLN A 56 8.36 7.11 -1.79
C GLN A 56 7.58 7.00 -0.48
N ILE A 57 7.54 5.80 0.09
CA ILE A 57 6.89 5.49 1.35
C ILE A 57 7.97 5.01 2.31
N TYR A 58 8.05 5.65 3.47
CA TYR A 58 8.89 5.21 4.57
C TYR A 58 8.07 4.32 5.51
N VAL A 59 8.55 3.10 5.75
CA VAL A 59 7.86 2.13 6.61
C VAL A 59 8.22 2.38 8.07
N THR A 60 7.24 2.83 8.86
CA THR A 60 7.45 3.14 10.29
C THR A 60 7.22 1.94 11.21
N ASP A 61 6.31 1.04 10.84
CA ASP A 61 5.94 -0.13 11.63
C ASP A 61 5.54 -1.31 10.72
N VAL A 62 5.80 -2.54 11.17
CA VAL A 62 5.38 -3.76 10.49
C VAL A 62 4.91 -4.79 11.52
N ARG A 63 3.66 -5.20 11.39
CA ARG A 63 3.08 -6.30 12.18
C ARG A 63 2.44 -7.36 11.29
N ARG A 64 2.26 -8.56 11.85
CA ARG A 64 1.53 -9.65 11.23
C ARG A 64 0.34 -9.97 12.13
N GLU A 65 -0.85 -9.89 11.59
CA GLU A 65 -2.10 -10.12 12.33
C GLU A 65 -3.00 -11.08 11.53
N PRO A 66 -3.74 -11.98 12.20
CA PRO A 66 -4.82 -12.74 11.58
C PRO A 66 -5.89 -11.81 11.03
N LEU A 67 -6.42 -12.10 9.83
CA LEU A 67 -7.41 -11.25 9.16
C LEU A 67 -8.68 -11.03 9.99
N ASN A 68 -9.12 -12.06 10.73
CA ASN A 68 -10.30 -12.00 11.58
C ASN A 68 -10.12 -11.17 12.87
N LEU A 69 -8.90 -10.74 13.20
CA LEU A 69 -8.63 -9.88 14.36
C LEU A 69 -8.53 -8.39 13.98
N ILE A 70 -8.69 -8.07 12.70
CA ILE A 70 -8.60 -6.69 12.21
C ILE A 70 -9.96 -6.02 12.40
N GLN A 71 -10.08 -5.22 13.46
CA GLN A 71 -11.35 -4.59 13.83
C GLN A 71 -11.53 -3.18 13.22
N ASP A 72 -10.43 -2.46 13.00
CA ASP A 72 -10.42 -1.12 12.43
C ASP A 72 -9.32 -0.99 11.37
N GLY A 73 -9.66 -0.48 10.18
CA GLY A 73 -8.62 -0.39 9.17
C GLY A 73 -8.98 0.14 7.81
N ALA A 74 -10.24 0.05 7.39
CA ALA A 74 -10.62 0.45 6.03
C ALA A 74 -10.28 1.92 5.76
N ALA A 75 -10.65 2.82 6.68
CA ALA A 75 -10.31 4.24 6.60
C ALA A 75 -8.79 4.50 6.50
N LYS A 76 -7.99 3.85 7.37
CA LYS A 76 -6.52 3.98 7.35
C LYS A 76 -5.90 3.38 6.08
N GLU A 77 -6.59 2.43 5.45
CA GLU A 77 -6.23 1.87 4.15
C GLU A 77 -6.76 2.68 2.95
N GLY A 78 -7.41 3.82 3.17
CA GLY A 78 -7.90 4.69 2.11
C GLY A 78 -9.34 4.45 1.67
N PHE A 79 -10.12 3.72 2.48
CA PHE A 79 -11.55 3.46 2.28
C PHE A 79 -12.36 3.95 3.49
N PRO A 80 -12.43 5.27 3.73
CA PRO A 80 -13.11 5.84 4.89
C PRO A 80 -14.62 5.55 4.94
N GLU A 81 -15.22 5.27 3.80
CA GLU A 81 -16.64 4.98 3.63
C GLU A 81 -17.03 3.51 3.91
N MET A 82 -16.06 2.61 4.07
CA MET A 82 -16.32 1.18 4.30
C MET A 82 -16.38 0.86 5.79
N SER A 83 -17.49 0.26 6.24
CA SER A 83 -17.66 -0.35 7.57
C SER A 83 -17.59 -1.87 7.51
N ALA A 84 -17.31 -2.50 8.64
CA ALA A 84 -17.54 -3.94 8.84
C ALA A 84 -19.02 -4.11 9.21
N ASP A 85 -19.81 -4.67 8.30
CA ASP A 85 -21.19 -5.08 8.57
C ASP A 85 -21.23 -6.40 9.35
#